data_AF-A0A2I4GFD1-F1
#
_entry.id   AF-A0A2I4GFD1-F1
#
_cell.length_a   1.000
_cell.length_b   1.000
_cell.length_c   1.000
_cell.angle_alpha   90.00
_cell.angle_beta   90.00
_cell.angle_gamma   90.00
#
_symmetry.space_group_name_H-M   'P 1'
#
loop_
_entity.id
_entity.type
_entity.pdbx_description
1 polymer ?
#
loop_
_entity_poly.entity_id
_entity_poly.type
_entity_poly.pdbx_seq_one_letter_code
_entity_poly.pdbx_strand_id
1 'polypeptide(L)'
;METKCFDKEDLEPYCKWQSGKKCDIVVVHLHGFLEEQVKIIIPKSDGGILTISGERPLDGYRTRWKKFRKEVKLSNIYQANAIKTRYEKGTVRITMPKKSCLAAKFDLLGSKINVETIIWFALGVIIACGLCYVKKILNEYF
;
A
#
# COMPACT_ATOMS: atom_id res chain seq x y z
N MET A 1 29.42 13.67 34.19
CA MET A 1 28.02 13.23 34.00
C MET A 1 28.07 11.99 33.14
N GLU A 2 28.01 10.82 33.75
CA GLU A 2 28.06 9.55 33.03
C GLU A 2 26.72 9.28 32.34
N THR A 3 26.75 9.13 31.03
CA THR A 3 25.59 8.79 30.21
C THR A 3 25.24 7.33 30.48
N LYS A 4 24.32 7.09 31.42
CA LYS A 4 23.83 5.74 31.75
C LYS A 4 23.13 5.16 30.50
N CYS A 5 23.76 4.17 29.87
CA CYS A 5 23.16 3.46 28.73
C CYS A 5 21.87 2.77 29.18
N PHE A 6 20.75 3.14 28.56
CA PHE A 6 19.48 2.43 28.70
C PHE A 6 19.59 1.11 27.94
N ASP A 7 19.50 -0.02 28.63
CA ASP A 7 19.37 -1.33 27.98
C ASP A 7 18.02 -1.39 27.25
N LYS A 8 18.05 -1.41 25.91
CA LYS A 8 16.88 -1.48 25.04
C LYS A 8 16.80 -2.86 24.41
N GLU A 9 15.69 -3.56 24.63
CA GLU A 9 15.40 -4.84 23.99
C GLU A 9 14.53 -4.59 22.76
N ASP A 10 15.06 -4.91 21.58
CA ASP A 10 14.36 -4.84 20.29
C ASP A 10 13.61 -6.16 20.05
N LEU A 11 12.28 -6.08 19.94
CA LEU A 11 11.40 -7.22 19.70
C LEU A 11 10.87 -7.21 18.27
N GLU A 12 10.92 -8.36 17.60
CA GLU A 12 10.24 -8.57 16.32
C GLU A 12 8.84 -9.14 16.58
N PRO A 13 7.75 -8.41 16.27
CA PRO A 13 6.40 -8.88 16.54
C PRO A 13 5.97 -9.96 15.54
N TYR A 14 5.23 -10.96 16.01
CA TYR A 14 4.69 -11.99 15.13
C TYR A 14 3.61 -11.42 14.21
N CYS A 15 3.73 -11.70 12.91
CA CYS A 15 2.86 -11.17 11.86
C CYS A 15 2.21 -12.30 11.07
N LYS A 16 0.88 -12.28 10.95
CA LYS A 16 0.12 -13.20 10.12
C LYS A 16 -0.58 -12.45 8.99
N TRP A 17 -0.30 -12.87 7.76
CA TRP A 17 -0.92 -12.34 6.55
C TRP A 17 -2.11 -13.19 6.13
N GLN A 18 -3.19 -12.54 5.71
CA GLN A 18 -4.36 -13.18 5.13
C GLN A 18 -4.72 -12.47 3.83
N SER A 19 -4.54 -13.17 2.72
CA SER A 19 -4.84 -12.61 1.41
C SER A 19 -6.30 -12.80 1.04
N GLY A 20 -6.96 -11.73 0.60
CA GLY A 20 -8.35 -11.75 0.14
C GLY A 20 -8.49 -11.13 -1.25
N LYS A 21 -9.67 -11.33 -1.87
CA LYS A 21 -9.96 -10.78 -3.22
C LYS A 21 -10.07 -9.25 -3.21
N LYS A 22 -10.74 -8.68 -2.19
CA LYS A 22 -11.02 -7.24 -2.09
C LYS A 22 -10.07 -6.50 -1.14
N CYS A 23 -9.55 -7.20 -0.14
CA CYS A 23 -8.63 -6.64 0.85
C CYS A 23 -7.70 -7.74 1.36
N ASP A 24 -6.50 -7.34 1.77
CA ASP A 24 -5.60 -8.17 2.56
C ASP A 24 -5.63 -7.71 4.02
N ILE A 25 -5.37 -8.65 4.93
CA ILE A 25 -5.40 -8.39 6.37
C ILE A 25 -4.06 -8.80 6.95
N VAL A 26 -3.45 -7.90 7.71
CA VAL A 26 -2.27 -8.17 8.53
C VAL A 26 -2.68 -8.18 9.98
N VAL A 27 -2.37 -9.27 10.67
CA VAL A 27 -2.61 -9.41 12.11
C VAL A 27 -1.24 -9.44 12.78
N VAL A 28 -0.98 -8.45 13.64
CA VAL A 28 0.30 -8.28 14.34
C VAL A 28 0.07 -8.49 15.83
N HIS A 29 0.74 -9.49 16.39
CA HIS A 29 0.63 -9.83 17.81
C HIS A 29 1.66 -9.02 18.59
N LEU A 30 1.17 -8.15 19.48
CA LEU A 30 1.97 -7.22 20.27
C LEU A 30 1.90 -7.62 21.75
N HIS A 31 2.44 -8.80 22.07
CA HIS A 31 2.36 -9.37 23.41
C HIS A 31 2.89 -8.39 24.48
N GLY A 32 2.00 -7.99 25.39
CA GLY A 32 2.32 -7.13 26.52
C GLY A 32 2.49 -5.64 26.20
N PHE A 33 2.12 -5.18 25.00
CA PHE A 33 1.99 -3.75 24.71
C PHE A 33 0.52 -3.34 24.78
N LEU A 34 0.21 -2.26 25.48
CA LEU A 34 -1.12 -1.67 25.52
C LEU A 34 -1.40 -0.82 24.26
N GLU A 35 -2.65 -0.49 23.98
CA GLU A 35 -3.02 0.26 22.77
C GLU A 35 -2.34 1.64 22.74
N GLU A 36 -2.30 2.33 23.88
CA GLU A 36 -1.67 3.64 24.04
C GLU A 36 -0.14 3.61 23.87
N GLN A 37 0.48 2.43 23.97
CA GLN A 37 1.91 2.22 23.77
C GLN A 37 2.26 1.90 22.31
N VAL A 38 1.26 1.79 21.43
CA VAL A 38 1.42 1.41 20.03
C VAL A 38 1.10 2.59 19.12
N LYS A 39 2.06 2.93 18.26
CA LYS A 39 1.93 3.91 17.21
C LYS A 39 1.85 3.22 15.85
N ILE A 40 0.82 3.56 15.08
CA ILE A 40 0.66 3.11 13.71
C ILE A 40 0.69 4.33 12.80
N ILE A 41 1.60 4.31 11.82
CA ILE A 41 1.74 5.36 10.81
C ILE A 41 1.33 4.77 9.47
N ILE A 42 0.18 5.22 8.99
CA ILE A 42 -0.35 4.88 7.67
C ILE A 42 0.22 5.89 6.66
N PRO A 43 0.80 5.46 5.53
CA PRO A 43 1.30 6.37 4.52
C PRO A 43 0.14 7.12 3.84
N LYS A 44 0.38 8.38 3.47
CA LYS A 44 -0.62 9.21 2.76
C LYS A 44 -0.73 8.89 1.26
N SER A 45 0.27 8.20 0.72
CA SER A 45 0.36 7.86 -0.70
C SER A 45 0.42 6.36 -0.88
N ASP A 46 -0.13 5.89 -1.99
CA ASP A 46 0.07 4.52 -2.45
C ASP A 46 1.57 4.25 -2.64
N GLY A 47 2.01 3.01 -2.40
CA GLY A 47 3.43 2.64 -2.50
C GLY A 47 4.28 3.01 -1.27
N GLY A 48 3.69 3.66 -0.26
CA GLY A 48 4.39 4.10 0.95
C GLY A 48 4.70 2.98 1.95
N ILE A 49 5.28 3.37 3.09
CA ILE A 49 5.66 2.44 4.17
C ILE A 49 4.67 2.55 5.32
N LEU A 50 3.98 1.44 5.62
CA LEU A 50 3.21 1.28 6.85
C LEU A 50 4.17 0.96 8.00
N THR A 51 4.17 1.80 9.03
CA THR A 51 5.02 1.60 10.22
C THR A 51 4.15 1.28 11.43
N ILE A 52 4.53 0.24 12.17
CA ILE A 52 3.92 -0.17 13.43
C ILE A 52 5.05 -0.20 14.46
N SER A 53 4.95 0.59 15.49
CA SER A 53 6.00 0.69 16.51
C SER A 53 5.39 0.82 17.89
N GLY A 54 6.14 0.45 18.92
CA GLY A 54 5.71 0.70 20.29
C GLY A 54 6.87 0.56 21.25
N GLU A 55 6.73 1.23 22.39
CA GLU A 55 7.73 1.26 23.45
C GLU A 55 7.04 1.18 24.80
N ARG A 56 7.59 0.39 25.72
CA ARG A 56 7.10 0.28 27.08
C ARG A 56 8.24 0.05 28.07
N PRO A 57 8.12 0.52 29.33
CA PRO A 57 9.03 0.12 30.38
C PRO A 57 8.84 -1.37 30.71
N LEU A 58 9.91 -2.00 31.20
CA LEU A 58 9.86 -3.30 31.85
C LEU A 58 9.51 -3.08 33.34
N ASP A 59 8.44 -3.72 33.81
CA ASP A 59 8.02 -3.61 35.21
C ASP A 59 9.17 -3.88 36.16
N GLY A 60 9.36 -2.99 37.14
CA GLY A 60 10.40 -3.07 38.16
C GLY A 60 11.72 -2.36 37.84
N TYR A 61 11.98 -1.93 36.59
CA TYR A 61 13.22 -1.24 36.23
C TYR A 61 12.96 0.01 35.40
N ARG A 62 13.14 1.21 36.02
CA ARG A 62 13.00 2.51 35.33
C ARG A 62 13.95 2.71 34.14
N THR A 63 14.97 1.86 34.01
CA THR A 63 16.04 1.97 33.01
C THR A 63 15.96 0.93 31.89
N ARG A 64 15.03 -0.03 31.93
CA ARG A 64 14.91 -1.08 30.91
C ARG A 64 13.62 -0.92 30.12
N TRP A 65 13.74 -0.92 28.80
CA TRP A 65 12.62 -0.69 27.89
C TRP A 65 12.53 -1.79 26.85
N LYS A 66 11.30 -2.21 26.57
CA LYS A 66 10.97 -3.06 25.42
C LYS A 66 10.42 -2.18 24.32
N LYS A 67 10.97 -2.32 23.12
CA LYS A 67 10.50 -1.61 21.94
C LYS A 67 10.37 -2.57 20.76
N PHE A 68 9.50 -2.23 19.82
CA PHE A 68 9.40 -2.93 18.56
C PHE A 68 9.18 -1.92 17.44
N ARG A 69 9.63 -2.28 16.24
CA ARG A 69 9.38 -1.50 15.03
C ARG A 69 9.26 -2.41 13.82
N LYS A 70 8.05 -2.47 13.25
CA LYS A 70 7.74 -3.22 12.05
C LYS A 70 7.40 -2.27 10.92
N GLU A 71 8.11 -2.40 9.82
CA GLU A 71 7.79 -1.70 8.57
C GLU A 71 7.27 -2.68 7.52
N VAL A 72 6.24 -2.26 6.81
CA VAL A 72 5.65 -2.99 5.69
C VAL A 72 5.59 -2.05 4.50
N LYS A 73 6.38 -2.35 3.47
CA LYS A 73 6.31 -1.63 2.20
C LYS A 73 5.01 -2.01 1.49
N LEU A 74 4.14 -1.04 1.28
CA LEU A 74 2.90 -1.25 0.55
C LEU A 74 3.18 -1.19 -0.94
N SER A 75 2.62 -2.13 -1.68
CA SER A 75 2.56 -2.07 -3.15
C SER A 75 1.45 -1.14 -3.63
N ASN A 76 1.56 -0.62 -4.85
CA ASN A 76 0.57 0.28 -5.47
C ASN A 76 -0.82 -0.36 -5.68
N ILE A 77 -0.96 -1.67 -5.47
CA ILE A 77 -2.26 -2.36 -5.52
C ILE A 77 -3.15 -2.03 -4.33
N TYR A 78 -2.64 -1.44 -3.25
CA TYR A 78 -3.43 -1.05 -2.09
C TYR A 78 -3.88 0.42 -2.18
N GLN A 79 -5.03 0.72 -1.60
CA GLN A 79 -5.52 2.09 -1.43
C GLN A 79 -5.07 2.62 -0.06
N ALA A 80 -3.98 3.39 -0.01
CA ALA A 80 -3.36 3.80 1.26
C ALA A 80 -4.33 4.58 2.17
N ASN A 81 -5.11 5.50 1.59
CA ASN A 81 -6.09 6.32 2.31
C ASN A 81 -7.29 5.53 2.87
N ALA A 82 -7.49 4.29 2.41
CA ALA A 82 -8.58 3.43 2.85
C ALA A 82 -8.14 2.36 3.86
N ILE A 83 -6.85 2.34 4.23
CA ILE A 83 -6.32 1.41 5.23
C ILE A 83 -6.97 1.69 6.59
N LYS A 84 -7.42 0.63 7.24
CA LYS A 84 -8.05 0.71 8.57
C LYS A 84 -7.28 -0.16 9.55
N THR A 85 -7.14 0.34 10.77
CA THR A 85 -6.49 -0.36 11.88
C THR A 85 -7.47 -0.54 13.02
N ARG A 86 -7.32 -1.63 13.77
CA ARG A 86 -8.09 -1.92 14.97
C ARG A 86 -7.19 -2.66 15.93
N TYR A 87 -7.06 -2.17 17.15
CA TYR A 87 -6.35 -2.85 18.22
C TYR A 87 -7.38 -3.61 19.08
N GLU A 88 -7.18 -4.90 19.26
CA GLU A 88 -8.03 -5.75 20.10
C GLU A 88 -7.19 -6.86 20.75
N LYS A 89 -7.36 -7.06 22.06
CA LYS A 89 -6.78 -8.19 22.81
C LYS A 89 -5.28 -8.41 22.55
N GLY A 90 -4.47 -7.35 22.61
CA GLY A 90 -3.02 -7.48 22.39
C GLY A 90 -2.60 -7.63 20.93
N THR A 91 -3.51 -7.40 20.00
CA THR A 91 -3.28 -7.64 18.57
C THR A 91 -3.75 -6.45 17.73
N VAL A 92 -2.93 -6.04 16.76
CA VAL A 92 -3.30 -5.04 15.77
C VAL A 92 -3.75 -5.73 14.49
N ARG A 93 -5.00 -5.48 14.09
CA ARG A 93 -5.55 -5.88 12.80
C ARG A 93 -5.50 -4.70 11.83
N ILE A 94 -4.71 -4.84 10.77
CA ILE A 94 -4.66 -3.88 9.66
C ILE A 94 -5.42 -4.47 8.47
N THR A 95 -6.41 -3.74 7.98
CA THR A 95 -7.15 -4.07 6.76
C THR A 95 -6.67 -3.16 5.64
N MET A 96 -6.17 -3.76 4.56
CA MET A 96 -5.63 -3.06 3.39
C MET A 96 -6.51 -3.34 2.17
N PRO A 97 -7.41 -2.41 1.80
CA PRO A 97 -8.21 -2.55 0.60
C PRO A 97 -7.33 -2.58 -0.66
N LYS A 98 -7.63 -3.50 -1.56
CA LYS A 98 -7.03 -3.54 -2.89
C LYS A 98 -7.79 -2.58 -3.80
N LYS A 99 -7.06 -1.88 -4.67
CA LYS A 99 -7.64 -1.21 -5.82
C LYS A 99 -8.41 -2.23 -6.66
N SER A 100 -9.52 -1.81 -7.25
CA SER A 100 -10.25 -2.67 -8.18
C SER A 100 -9.30 -3.20 -9.24
N CYS A 101 -9.49 -4.45 -9.68
CA CYS A 101 -8.61 -5.08 -10.66
C CYS A 101 -8.44 -4.20 -11.93
N LEU A 102 -9.47 -3.43 -12.28
CA LEU A 102 -9.41 -2.48 -13.39
C LEU A 102 -8.44 -1.31 -13.13
N ALA A 103 -8.50 -0.69 -11.95
CA ALA A 103 -7.59 0.40 -11.57
C ALA A 103 -6.15 -0.10 -11.38
N ALA A 104 -5.94 -1.26 -10.76
CA ALA A 104 -4.62 -1.85 -10.61
C ALA A 104 -4.00 -2.27 -11.96
N LYS A 105 -4.82 -2.79 -12.90
CA LYS A 105 -4.37 -3.10 -14.26
C LYS A 105 -4.06 -1.83 -15.05
N PHE A 106 -4.85 -0.76 -14.91
CA PHE A 106 -4.55 0.53 -15.53
C PHE A 106 -3.26 1.14 -14.99
N ASP A 107 -3.01 1.10 -13.68
CA ASP A 107 -1.75 1.58 -13.08
C ASP A 107 -0.53 0.77 -13.59
N LEU A 108 -0.68 -0.55 -13.76
CA LEU A 108 0.35 -1.42 -14.33
C LEU A 108 0.55 -1.21 -15.84
N LEU A 109 -0.52 -1.06 -16.62
CA LEU A 109 -0.44 -0.79 -18.06
C LEU A 109 0.04 0.63 -18.36
N GLY A 110 -0.34 1.61 -17.54
CA GLY A 110 0.01 3.02 -17.68
C GLY A 110 1.50 3.28 -17.59
N SER A 111 2.23 2.41 -16.86
CA SER A 111 3.69 2.48 -16.77
C SER A 111 4.43 2.10 -18.06
N LYS A 112 3.72 1.63 -19.11
CA LYS A 112 4.34 1.05 -20.31
C LYS A 112 3.78 1.53 -21.65
N ILE A 113 2.95 2.58 -21.66
CA ILE A 113 2.44 3.15 -22.92
C ILE A 113 3.48 4.13 -23.44
N ASN A 114 4.26 3.71 -24.44
CA ASN A 114 5.23 4.58 -25.09
C ASN A 114 4.47 5.61 -25.94
N VAL A 115 4.84 6.89 -25.86
CA VAL A 115 4.24 7.99 -26.63
C VAL A 115 4.24 7.71 -28.13
N GLU A 116 5.27 7.02 -28.64
CA GLU A 116 5.31 6.55 -30.03
C GLU A 116 4.16 5.60 -30.36
N THR A 117 3.83 4.68 -29.46
CA THR A 117 2.74 3.73 -29.67
C THR A 117 1.39 4.46 -29.75
N ILE A 118 1.19 5.52 -28.95
CA ILE A 118 -0.02 6.36 -29.00
C ILE A 118 -0.13 7.09 -30.34
N ILE A 119 0.98 7.63 -30.85
CA ILE A 119 1.03 8.34 -32.14
C ILE A 119 0.62 7.41 -33.29
N TRP A 120 1.15 6.19 -33.33
CA TRP A 120 0.77 5.20 -34.36
C TRP A 120 -0.71 4.83 -34.32
N PHE A 121 -1.30 4.65 -33.13
CA PHE A 121 -2.73 4.39 -33.01
C PHE A 121 -3.59 5.57 -33.48
N ALA A 122 -3.23 6.80 -33.11
CA ALA A 122 -3.95 8.00 -33.53
C ALA A 122 -3.91 8.21 -35.05
N LEU A 123 -2.73 8.04 -35.67
CA LEU A 123 -2.59 8.12 -37.12
C LEU A 123 -3.40 7.02 -37.84
N GLY A 124 -3.36 5.79 -37.32
CA GLY A 124 -4.14 4.68 -37.87
C GLY A 124 -5.65 4.94 -37.87
N VAL A 125 -6.20 5.51 -36.79
CA VAL A 125 -7.62 5.88 -36.70
C VAL A 125 -7.97 6.99 -37.68
N ILE A 126 -7.13 8.02 -37.82
CA ILE A 126 -7.35 9.12 -38.76
C ILE A 126 -7.34 8.61 -40.20
N ILE A 127 -6.39 7.76 -40.57
CA ILE A 127 -6.28 7.17 -41.91
C ILE A 127 -7.51 6.30 -42.21
N ALA A 128 -7.94 5.46 -41.27
CA ALA A 128 -9.12 4.62 -41.43
C ALA A 128 -10.40 5.45 -41.59
N CYS A 129 -10.62 6.46 -40.73
CA CYS A 129 -11.75 7.38 -40.85
C CYS A 129 -11.73 8.14 -42.17
N GLY A 130 -10.55 8.63 -42.60
CA GLY A 130 -10.37 9.32 -43.87
C GLY A 130 -10.72 8.43 -45.07
N LEU A 131 -10.21 7.19 -45.10
CA LEU A 131 -10.53 6.22 -46.14
C LEU A 131 -12.03 5.85 -46.16
N CYS A 132 -12.64 5.65 -44.98
CA CYS A 132 -14.08 5.40 -44.88
C CYS A 132 -14.91 6.59 -45.38
N TYR A 133 -14.49 7.80 -45.06
CA TYR A 133 -15.16 9.03 -45.49
C TYR A 133 -15.08 9.21 -47.02
N VAL A 134 -13.88 9.02 -47.60
CA VAL A 134 -13.69 9.09 -49.06
C VAL A 134 -14.46 7.99 -49.79
N LYS A 135 -14.46 6.76 -49.26
CA LYS A 135 -15.24 5.64 -49.82
C LYS A 135 -16.75 5.91 -49.76
N LYS A 136 -17.23 6.54 -48.68
CA LYS A 136 -18.64 6.94 -48.55
C LYS A 136 -19.02 8.01 -49.58
N ILE A 137 -18.15 9.00 -49.80
CA ILE A 137 -18.37 10.04 -50.82
C ILE A 137 -18.40 9.44 -52.24
N LEU A 138 -17.46 8.55 -52.56
CA LEU A 138 -17.41 7.91 -53.88
C LEU A 138 -18.65 7.07 -54.17
N ASN A 139 -19.24 6.42 -53.17
CA ASN A 139 -20.46 5.62 -53.30
C ASN A 139 -21.76 6.47 -53.32
N GLU A 140 -21.68 7.78 -53.05
CA GLU A 140 -22.81 8.71 -53.25
C GLU A 140 -22.77 9.39 -54.63
N TYR A 141 -21.59 9.47 -55.27
CA TYR A 141 -21.39 10.14 -56.55
C TYR A 141 -21.34 9.20 -57.77
N PHE A 142 -21.12 7.90 -57.57
CA PHE A 142 -21.14 6.84 -58.60
C PHE A 142 -22.11 5.74 -58.21
#